data_AF-A0A957EAC2-F1
#
_entry.id   AF-A0A957EAC2-F1
#
_cell.length_a   1.000
_cell.length_b   1.000
_cell.length_c   1.000
_cell.angle_alpha   90.00
_cell.angle_beta   90.00
_cell.angle_gamma   90.00
#
_symmetry.space_group_name_H-M   'P 1'
#
loop_
_entity.id
_entity.type
_entity.pdbx_description
1 polymer ?
#
loop_
_entity_poly.entity_id
_entity_poly.type
_entity_poly.pdbx_seq_one_letter_code
_entity_poly.pdbx_strand_id
1 'polypeptide(L)'
;MNRQKSLTKTLQIVNIAALLLALTMNVLSNALPLNGRTAGEISDALPSFFTPAGYTFSIWGLIYTALIGFTIYQALPAQRNNWLLGRIGWGFALSSVFNAGWLLAWHYGYYLLSTFIMVSLLLTLIVVYTRLEIGKPNAKLSLADRWLVHFPFSIYL
;
A
#
# COMPACT_ATOMS: atom_id res chain seq x y z
N MET A 1 2.18 -28.42 -9.57
CA MET A 1 2.67 -27.64 -10.74
C MET A 1 2.03 -26.26 -10.70
N ASN A 2 2.62 -25.30 -9.98
CA ASN A 2 2.06 -23.94 -9.83
C ASN A 2 2.23 -23.17 -11.15
N ARG A 3 1.13 -22.89 -11.86
CA ARG A 3 1.13 -21.95 -12.98
C ARG A 3 1.62 -20.59 -12.45
N GLN A 4 2.86 -20.22 -12.78
CA GLN A 4 3.38 -18.88 -12.53
C GLN A 4 2.58 -17.91 -13.41
N LYS A 5 1.70 -17.11 -12.81
CA LYS A 5 0.95 -16.08 -13.53
C LYS A 5 1.92 -14.95 -13.88
N SER A 6 2.02 -14.61 -15.16
CA SER A 6 2.74 -13.43 -15.63
C SER A 6 1.96 -12.15 -15.33
N LEU A 7 2.67 -11.03 -15.24
CA LEU A 7 2.06 -9.72 -15.05
C LEU A 7 1.41 -9.27 -16.36
N THR A 8 0.08 -9.26 -16.41
CA THR A 8 -0.65 -8.82 -17.61
C THR A 8 -0.65 -7.29 -17.71
N LYS A 9 -0.75 -6.74 -18.93
CA LYS A 9 -0.91 -5.28 -19.14
C LYS A 9 -2.09 -4.72 -18.35
N THR A 10 -3.19 -5.46 -18.29
CA THR A 10 -4.38 -5.09 -17.49
C THR A 10 -4.01 -4.90 -16.02
N LEU A 11 -3.23 -5.83 -15.44
CA LEU A 11 -2.82 -5.75 -14.05
C LEU A 11 -1.88 -4.57 -13.78
N GLN A 12 -0.98 -4.23 -14.72
CA GLN A 12 -0.15 -3.03 -14.61
C GLN A 12 -1.00 -1.75 -14.53
N ILE A 13 -1.99 -1.63 -15.41
CA ILE A 13 -2.91 -0.48 -15.44
C ILE A 13 -3.73 -0.41 -14.15
N VAL A 14 -4.26 -1.54 -13.68
CA VAL A 14 -5.01 -1.62 -12.42
C VAL A 14 -4.14 -1.17 -11.25
N ASN A 15 -2.89 -1.64 -11.17
CA ASN A 15 -1.97 -1.25 -10.10
C ASN A 15 -1.66 0.25 -10.11
N ILE A 16 -1.44 0.83 -11.29
CA ILE A 16 -1.22 2.27 -11.44
C ILE A 16 -2.46 3.04 -10.97
N ALA A 17 -3.64 2.69 -11.47
CA ALA A 17 -4.89 3.35 -11.10
C ALA A 17 -5.18 3.22 -9.60
N ALA A 18 -4.94 2.04 -9.01
CA ALA A 18 -5.14 1.79 -7.59
C ALA A 18 -4.19 2.62 -6.72
N LEU A 19 -2.91 2.74 -7.10
CA LEU A 19 -1.98 3.61 -6.37
C LEU A 19 -2.39 5.08 -6.51
N LEU A 20 -2.75 5.53 -7.71
CA LEU A 20 -3.21 6.91 -7.93
C LEU A 20 -4.42 7.22 -7.04
N LEU A 21 -5.39 6.31 -6.93
CA LEU A 21 -6.51 6.45 -6.02
C LEU A 21 -6.05 6.63 -4.56
N ALA A 22 -5.14 5.79 -4.07
CA ALA A 22 -4.62 5.88 -2.71
C ALA A 22 -3.88 7.20 -2.46
N LEU A 23 -3.02 7.62 -3.39
CA LEU A 23 -2.30 8.89 -3.32
C LEU A 23 -3.24 10.09 -3.33
N THR A 24 -4.23 10.08 -4.22
CA THR A 24 -5.25 11.14 -4.27
C THR A 24 -6.01 11.22 -2.96
N MET A 25 -6.45 10.09 -2.39
CA MET A 25 -7.13 10.11 -1.09
C MET A 25 -6.21 10.60 0.04
N ASN A 26 -4.93 10.27 0.01
CA ASN A 26 -3.97 10.76 0.99
C ASN A 26 -3.72 12.27 0.89
N VAL A 27 -3.62 12.80 -0.33
CA VAL A 27 -3.53 14.25 -0.55
C VAL A 27 -4.80 14.93 -0.07
N LEU A 28 -5.97 14.39 -0.40
CA LEU A 28 -7.24 14.92 0.09
C LEU A 28 -7.36 14.85 1.62
N SER A 29 -6.85 13.80 2.28
CA SER A 29 -6.91 13.73 3.75
C SER A 29 -6.00 14.73 4.47
N ASN A 30 -4.98 15.28 3.81
CA ASN A 30 -3.98 16.13 4.46
C ASN A 30 -3.93 17.56 3.91
N ALA A 31 -3.92 17.73 2.59
CA ALA A 31 -3.77 19.03 1.94
C ALA A 31 -5.12 19.71 1.63
N LEU A 32 -6.18 18.93 1.40
CA LEU A 32 -7.53 19.44 1.16
C LEU A 32 -8.53 18.73 2.08
N PRO A 33 -8.36 18.88 3.41
CA PRO A 33 -8.77 17.92 4.42
C PRO A 33 -10.21 17.47 4.20
N LEU A 34 -10.35 16.20 3.81
CA LEU A 34 -11.63 15.51 3.72
C LEU A 34 -12.40 15.76 5.01
N ASN A 35 -13.63 16.27 4.91
CA ASN A 35 -14.45 16.62 6.08
C ASN A 35 -13.84 17.72 7.00
N GLY A 36 -12.99 18.60 6.46
CA GLY A 36 -12.47 19.79 7.14
C GLY A 36 -11.47 19.54 8.25
N ARG A 37 -11.02 18.29 8.44
CA ARG A 37 -10.04 17.89 9.46
C ARG A 37 -9.03 16.92 8.86
N THR A 38 -7.79 17.01 9.29
CA THR A 38 -6.73 16.07 8.93
C THR A 38 -6.81 14.78 9.77
N ALA A 39 -6.15 13.72 9.31
CA ALA A 39 -6.07 12.46 10.06
C ALA A 39 -5.48 12.65 11.47
N GLY A 40 -4.46 13.52 11.60
CA GLY A 40 -3.85 13.87 12.89
C GLY A 40 -4.82 14.58 13.82
N GLU A 41 -5.53 15.60 13.33
CA GLU A 41 -6.52 16.34 14.14
C GLU A 41 -7.70 15.47 14.58
N ILE A 42 -8.12 14.49 13.77
CA ILE A 42 -9.15 13.52 14.17
C ILE A 42 -8.59 12.62 15.28
N SER A 43 -7.33 12.18 15.15
CA SER A 43 -6.64 11.36 16.15
C SER A 43 -6.46 12.09 17.47
N ASP A 44 -6.05 13.36 17.45
CA ASP A 44 -5.82 14.18 18.65
C ASP A 44 -7.11 14.46 19.42
N ALA A 45 -8.25 14.48 18.74
CA ALA A 45 -9.55 14.65 19.39
C ALA A 45 -10.11 13.35 20.01
N LEU A 46 -9.47 12.21 19.76
CA LEU A 46 -9.81 10.93 20.36
C LEU A 46 -8.74 10.58 21.41
N PRO A 47 -8.88 11.07 22.65
CA PRO A 47 -7.86 10.88 23.68
C PRO A 47 -7.65 9.39 23.97
N SER A 48 -6.42 8.92 23.82
CA SER A 48 -6.01 7.57 24.18
C SER A 48 -4.57 7.58 24.66
N PHE A 49 -4.21 6.63 25.54
CA PHE A 49 -2.82 6.45 26.00
C PHE A 49 -1.85 6.05 24.88
N PHE A 50 -2.37 5.71 23.70
CA PHE A 50 -1.62 5.21 22.56
C PHE A 50 -1.73 6.15 21.35
N THR A 51 -2.33 7.33 21.49
CA THR A 51 -2.43 8.30 20.39
C THR A 51 -1.02 8.75 20.04
N PRO A 52 -0.52 8.43 18.83
CA PRO A 52 0.83 8.80 18.45
C PRO A 52 0.92 10.31 18.24
N ALA A 53 2.11 10.87 18.43
CA ALA A 53 2.36 12.27 18.09
C ALA A 53 2.12 12.51 16.58
N GLY A 54 1.66 13.71 16.21
CA GLY A 54 1.30 14.03 14.83
C GLY A 54 2.39 13.76 13.78
N TYR A 55 3.68 13.86 14.15
CA TYR A 55 4.77 13.54 13.23
C TYR A 55 4.83 12.04 12.86
N THR A 56 4.24 11.13 13.63
CA THR A 56 4.19 9.69 13.32
C THR A 56 3.46 9.45 12.00
N PHE A 57 2.51 10.31 11.62
CA PHE A 57 1.83 10.23 10.33
C PHE A 57 2.75 10.53 9.13
N SER A 58 3.95 11.08 9.34
CA SER A 58 4.92 11.29 8.25
C SER A 58 5.48 9.98 7.65
N ILE A 59 5.36 8.84 8.35
CA ILE A 59 5.73 7.51 7.83
C ILE A 59 4.99 7.20 6.52
N TRP A 60 3.77 7.68 6.37
CA TRP A 60 2.97 7.51 5.16
C TRP A 60 3.66 8.09 3.93
N GLY A 61 4.35 9.23 4.07
CA GLY A 61 5.13 9.82 2.99
C GLY A 61 6.22 8.87 2.49
N LEU A 62 6.99 8.27 3.41
CA LEU A 62 8.02 7.29 3.08
C LEU A 62 7.43 6.04 2.39
N ILE A 63 6.33 5.51 2.93
CA ILE A 63 5.63 4.35 2.36
C ILE A 63 5.15 4.67 0.94
N TYR A 64 4.48 5.80 0.72
CA TYR A 64 3.99 6.19 -0.61
C TYR A 64 5.13 6.42 -1.60
N THR A 65 6.25 7.03 -1.18
CA THR A 65 7.44 7.16 -2.04
C THR A 65 7.95 5.80 -2.50
N ALA A 66 8.05 4.83 -1.58
CA ALA A 66 8.48 3.47 -1.92
C ALA A 66 7.48 2.77 -2.86
N LEU A 67 6.17 2.93 -2.64
CA LEU A 67 5.12 2.36 -3.49
C LEU A 67 5.06 3.01 -4.89
N ILE A 68 5.39 4.31 -5.00
CA ILE A 68 5.58 4.97 -6.29
C ILE A 68 6.76 4.34 -7.03
N GLY A 69 7.89 4.15 -6.37
CA GLY A 69 9.06 3.46 -6.93
C GLY A 69 8.72 2.05 -7.45
N PHE A 70 8.01 1.26 -6.64
CA PHE A 70 7.46 -0.04 -7.05
C PHE A 70 6.56 0.06 -8.28
N THR A 71 5.65 1.03 -8.30
CA THR A 71 4.66 1.18 -9.38
C THR A 71 5.30 1.60 -10.69
N ILE A 72 6.32 2.46 -10.65
CA ILE A 72 7.13 2.80 -11.82
C ILE A 72 7.87 1.56 -12.30
N TYR A 73 8.54 0.83 -11.40
CA TYR A 73 9.28 -0.38 -11.73
C TYR A 73 8.40 -1.44 -12.40
N GLN A 74 7.25 -1.77 -11.80
CA GLN A 74 6.34 -2.78 -12.33
C GLN A 74 5.68 -2.36 -13.64
N ALA A 75 5.62 -1.06 -13.97
CA ALA A 75 5.09 -0.55 -15.23
C ALA A 75 6.08 -0.66 -16.41
N LEU A 76 7.38 -0.85 -16.15
CA LEU A 76 8.39 -0.94 -17.21
C LEU A 76 8.12 -2.13 -18.15
N PRO A 77 8.32 -1.98 -19.47
CA PRO A 77 8.11 -3.08 -20.43
C PRO A 77 8.93 -4.33 -20.12
N ALA A 78 10.14 -4.16 -19.57
CA ALA A 78 11.03 -5.24 -19.16
C ALA A 78 10.45 -6.14 -18.05
N GLN A 79 9.49 -5.62 -17.27
CA GLN A 79 8.93 -6.32 -16.12
C GLN A 79 7.65 -7.11 -16.40
N ARG A 80 7.15 -7.09 -17.65
CA ARG A 80 5.91 -7.79 -18.05
C ARG A 80 5.95 -9.31 -17.79
N ASN A 81 7.13 -9.91 -17.89
CA ASN A 81 7.32 -11.34 -17.65
C ASN A 81 7.89 -11.65 -16.25
N ASN A 82 7.94 -10.66 -15.35
CA ASN A 82 8.45 -10.86 -13.99
C ASN A 82 7.41 -11.66 -13.17
N TRP A 83 7.77 -12.90 -12.83
CA TRP A 83 6.93 -13.83 -12.08
C TRP A 83 6.62 -13.33 -10.66
N LEU A 84 7.51 -12.53 -10.06
CA LEU A 84 7.35 -11.99 -8.71
C LEU A 84 6.18 -10.99 -8.68
N LEU A 85 6.15 -10.09 -9.67
CA LEU A 85 5.11 -9.06 -9.81
C LEU A 85 3.72 -9.68 -10.09
N GLY A 86 3.68 -10.72 -10.92
CA GLY A 86 2.43 -11.44 -11.21
C GLY A 86 1.81 -12.14 -9.99
N ARG A 87 2.61 -12.52 -8.98
CA ARG A 87 2.13 -13.13 -7.73
C ARG A 87 1.42 -12.14 -6.80
N ILE A 88 1.86 -10.88 -6.83
CA ILE A 88 1.43 -9.87 -5.84
C ILE A 88 0.59 -8.75 -6.41
N GLY A 89 0.54 -8.55 -7.74
CA GLY A 89 -0.12 -7.39 -8.33
C GLY A 89 -1.56 -7.18 -7.86
N TRP A 90 -2.38 -8.23 -7.83
CA TRP A 90 -3.75 -8.12 -7.30
C TRP A 90 -3.81 -7.79 -5.81
N GLY A 91 -2.85 -8.30 -5.02
CA GLY A 91 -2.74 -7.96 -3.60
C GLY A 91 -2.35 -6.49 -3.40
N PHE A 92 -1.45 -5.97 -4.23
CA PHE A 92 -1.11 -4.55 -4.23
C PHE A 92 -2.32 -3.68 -4.58
N ALA A 93 -3.01 -3.96 -5.69
CA ALA A 93 -4.20 -3.21 -6.07
C ALA A 93 -5.26 -3.21 -4.95
N LEU A 94 -5.51 -4.38 -4.35
CA LEU A 94 -6.45 -4.52 -3.23
C LEU A 94 -6.01 -3.72 -2.01
N SER A 95 -4.71 -3.75 -1.66
CA SER A 95 -4.17 -2.96 -0.55
C SER A 95 -4.31 -1.46 -0.78
N SER A 96 -4.12 -0.97 -2.01
CA SER A 96 -4.30 0.45 -2.33
C SER A 96 -5.78 0.88 -2.24
N VAL A 97 -6.71 0.01 -2.65
CA VAL A 97 -8.16 0.26 -2.49
C VAL A 97 -8.55 0.29 -1.02
N PHE A 98 -8.07 -0.64 -0.20
CA PHE A 98 -8.34 -0.61 1.24
C PHE A 98 -7.71 0.61 1.91
N ASN A 99 -6.51 1.03 1.50
CA ASN A 99 -5.87 2.25 2.01
C ASN A 99 -6.73 3.50 1.73
N ALA A 100 -7.20 3.66 0.50
CA ALA A 100 -8.11 4.74 0.11
C ALA A 100 -9.44 4.69 0.89
N GLY A 101 -10.06 3.50 0.99
CA GLY A 101 -11.32 3.31 1.71
C GLY A 101 -11.19 3.55 3.22
N TRP A 102 -10.06 3.20 3.81
CA TRP A 102 -9.77 3.45 5.22
C TRP A 102 -9.72 4.95 5.52
N LEU A 103 -9.02 5.72 4.68
CA LEU A 103 -8.97 7.19 4.81
C LEU A 103 -10.37 7.81 4.75
N LEU A 104 -11.20 7.38 3.81
CA LEU A 104 -12.59 7.84 3.73
C LEU A 104 -13.37 7.50 5.00
N ALA A 105 -13.41 6.23 5.41
CA ALA A 105 -14.15 5.81 6.59
C ALA A 105 -13.68 6.54 7.88
N TRP A 106 -12.38 6.79 8.01
CA TRP A 106 -11.78 7.53 9.12
C TRP A 106 -12.25 8.99 9.15
N HIS A 107 -12.19 9.70 8.02
CA HIS A 107 -12.52 11.13 7.96
C HIS A 107 -14.01 11.42 8.16
N TYR A 108 -14.89 10.49 7.79
CA TYR A 108 -16.32 10.60 8.03
C TYR A 108 -16.78 10.06 9.40
N GLY A 109 -15.84 9.64 10.26
CA GLY A 109 -16.17 9.20 11.63
C GLY A 109 -16.76 7.79 11.72
N TYR A 110 -16.73 7.00 10.65
CA TYR A 110 -17.17 5.59 10.66
C TYR A 110 -16.07 4.69 11.25
N TYR A 111 -15.72 4.89 12.52
CA TYR A 111 -14.53 4.28 13.14
C TYR A 111 -14.55 2.74 13.15
N LEU A 112 -15.71 2.11 13.37
CA LEU A 112 -15.82 0.66 13.36
C LEU A 112 -15.58 0.09 11.95
N LEU A 113 -16.17 0.72 10.92
CA LEU A 113 -15.92 0.36 9.53
C LEU A 113 -14.46 0.59 9.14
N SER A 114 -13.91 1.74 9.53
CA SER A 114 -12.49 2.08 9.34
C SER A 114 -11.58 0.99 9.93
N THR A 115 -11.91 0.48 11.13
CA THR A 115 -11.18 -0.62 11.77
C THR A 115 -11.24 -1.92 10.96
N PHE A 116 -12.42 -2.32 10.46
CA PHE A 116 -12.54 -3.51 9.61
C PHE A 116 -11.76 -3.37 8.30
N ILE A 117 -11.76 -2.19 7.68
CA ILE A 117 -10.98 -1.92 6.47
C ILE A 117 -9.49 -1.99 6.79
N MET A 118 -9.04 -1.42 7.92
CA MET A 118 -7.65 -1.49 8.35
C MET A 118 -7.19 -2.93 8.59
N VAL A 119 -8.00 -3.77 9.25
CA VAL A 119 -7.70 -5.20 9.41
C VAL A 119 -7.61 -5.90 8.05
N SER A 120 -8.50 -5.58 7.12
CA SER A 120 -8.48 -6.16 5.76
C SER A 120 -7.24 -5.73 4.97
N LEU A 121 -6.81 -4.47 5.11
CA LEU A 121 -5.56 -3.96 4.59
C LEU A 121 -4.36 -4.74 5.16
N LEU A 122 -4.29 -4.86 6.49
CA LEU A 122 -3.22 -5.59 7.18
C LEU A 122 -3.13 -7.05 6.70
N LEU A 123 -4.25 -7.78 6.67
CA LEU A 123 -4.27 -9.16 6.19
C LEU A 123 -3.81 -9.27 4.73
N THR A 124 -4.19 -8.30 3.89
CA THR A 124 -3.73 -8.24 2.49
C THR A 124 -2.22 -8.04 2.42
N LEU A 125 -1.66 -7.15 3.24
CA LEU A 125 -0.22 -6.91 3.31
C LEU A 125 0.55 -8.13 3.82
N ILE A 126 0.05 -8.83 4.84
CA ILE A 126 0.64 -10.10 5.32
C ILE A 126 0.67 -11.14 4.20
N VAL A 127 -0.42 -11.27 3.43
CA VAL A 127 -0.45 -12.19 2.28
C VAL A 127 0.55 -11.78 1.20
N VAL A 128 0.70 -10.48 0.91
CA VAL A 128 1.70 -10.00 -0.05
C VAL A 128 3.11 -10.27 0.45
N TYR A 129 3.42 -9.92 1.69
CA TYR A 129 4.71 -10.10 2.34
C TYR A 129 5.15 -11.57 2.32
N THR A 130 4.25 -12.47 2.70
CA THR A 130 4.51 -13.91 2.72
C THR A 130 4.69 -14.49 1.32
N ARG A 131 3.94 -13.99 0.31
CA ARG A 131 4.09 -14.41 -1.10
C ARG A 131 5.39 -13.92 -1.74
N LEU A 132 5.93 -12.79 -1.27
CA LEU A 132 7.25 -12.29 -1.66
C LEU A 132 8.39 -13.04 -0.97
N GLU A 133 8.09 -13.85 0.04
CA GLU A 133 9.10 -14.61 0.79
C GLU A 133 10.18 -13.68 1.37
N ILE A 134 9.78 -12.47 1.81
CA ILE A 134 10.68 -11.49 2.39
C ILE A 134 11.39 -12.12 3.60
N GLY A 135 12.71 -11.89 3.70
CA GLY A 135 13.57 -12.46 4.74
C GLY A 135 14.13 -13.86 4.41
N LYS A 136 13.67 -14.52 3.34
CA LYS A 136 14.24 -15.80 2.89
C LYS A 136 15.35 -15.59 1.85
N PRO A 137 16.50 -16.30 1.95
CA PRO A 137 17.54 -16.22 0.92
C PRO A 137 17.02 -16.68 -0.44
N ASN A 138 17.09 -15.80 -1.44
CA ASN A 138 16.70 -16.13 -2.81
C ASN A 138 17.77 -15.62 -3.79
N ALA A 139 18.57 -16.54 -4.33
CA ALA A 139 19.65 -16.23 -5.27
C ALA A 139 19.15 -15.74 -6.64
N LYS A 140 17.86 -15.91 -6.95
CA LYS A 140 17.26 -15.48 -8.22
C LYS A 140 16.76 -14.03 -8.18
N LEU A 141 16.73 -13.39 -7.01
CA LEU A 141 16.27 -12.01 -6.88
C LEU A 141 17.35 -11.02 -7.31
N SER A 142 17.03 -10.11 -8.22
CA SER A 142 17.93 -9.02 -8.57
C SER A 142 17.97 -7.96 -7.45
N LEU A 143 18.99 -7.09 -7.48
CA LEU A 143 19.06 -5.93 -6.59
C LEU A 143 17.83 -5.02 -6.76
N ALA A 144 17.33 -4.86 -7.99
CA ALA A 144 16.15 -4.06 -8.27
C ALA A 144 14.90 -4.67 -7.61
N ASP A 145 14.72 -6.00 -7.65
CA ASP A 145 13.59 -6.65 -6.97
C ASP A 145 13.66 -6.45 -5.44
N ARG A 146 14.86 -6.43 -4.85
CA ARG A 146 15.01 -6.19 -3.40
C ARG A 146 14.59 -4.77 -3.01
N TRP A 147 15.03 -3.77 -3.75
CA TRP A 147 14.80 -2.36 -3.42
C TRP A 147 13.44 -1.83 -3.89
N LEU A 148 12.94 -2.31 -5.02
CA LEU A 148 11.72 -1.80 -5.64
C LEU A 148 10.53 -2.73 -5.45
N VAL A 149 10.72 -3.97 -5.01
CA VAL A 149 9.62 -4.89 -4.70
C VAL A 149 9.60 -5.26 -3.23
N HIS A 150 10.68 -5.79 -2.65
CA HIS A 150 10.65 -6.23 -1.25
C HIS A 150 10.57 -5.04 -0.28
N PHE A 151 11.46 -4.06 -0.42
CA PHE A 151 11.54 -2.93 0.51
C PHE A 151 10.21 -2.17 0.70
N PRO A 152 9.46 -1.79 -0.35
CA PRO A 152 8.16 -1.11 -0.19
C PRO A 152 7.16 -1.87 0.68
N PHE A 153 7.05 -3.19 0.50
CA PHE A 153 6.12 -4.01 1.30
C PHE A 153 6.69 -4.39 2.67
N SER A 154 8.01 -4.37 2.86
CA SER A 154 8.64 -4.56 4.16
C SER A 154 8.42 -3.38 5.11
N ILE A 155 8.42 -2.15 4.59
CA ILE A 155 8.18 -0.95 5.42
C ILE A 155 6.69 -0.65 5.62
N TYR A 156 5.83 -1.19 4.74
CA TYR A 156 4.40 -0.95 4.79
C TYR A 156 3.67 -1.93 5.74
N LEU A 157 4.22 -3.13 5.94
CA LEU A 157 3.74 -4.08 6.95
C LEU A 157 4.34 -3.75 8.32
#